data_AF-A0A1Z8W559-F1
#
_entry.id   AF-A0A1Z8W559-F1
#
_cell.length_a   1.000
_cell.length_b   1.000
_cell.length_c   1.000
_cell.angle_alpha   90.00
_cell.angle_beta   90.00
_cell.angle_gamma   90.00
#
_symmetry.space_group_name_H-M   'P 1'
#
loop_
_entity.id
_entity.type
_entity.pdbx_description
1 polymer ?
#
loop_
_entity_poly.entity_id
_entity_poly.type
_entity_poly.pdbx_seq_one_letter_code
_entity_poly.pdbx_strand_id
1 'polypeptide(L)'
;MLLNNVDLSWVKLDPKNPDMGFDKKSPQFSCTVKTADKTSAEAWKKAGINVKPAEENGSVVYTAALKKKIYADADGKYNTAPPPVVDKSLQPILDTSSIGNGSKGNVQVKFKPYEYMGKKGISTQLLALQITDLVEYQSGDKLEFAAIDTDKDVI
;
A
#
# COMPACT_ATOMS: atom_id res chain seq x y z
N MET A 1 -11.72 -5.62 10.21
CA MET A 1 -10.58 -5.59 11.14
C MET A 1 -9.82 -4.29 10.94
N LEU A 2 -9.27 -3.74 12.02
CA LEU A 2 -8.41 -2.56 11.99
C LEU A 2 -6.97 -2.99 12.30
N LEU A 3 -6.03 -2.58 11.45
CA LEU A 3 -4.60 -2.78 11.63
C LEU A 3 -4.04 -1.45 12.13
N ASN A 4 -3.68 -1.39 13.41
CA ASN A 4 -3.27 -0.14 14.06
C ASN A 4 -1.77 0.09 13.96
N ASN A 5 -1.38 1.35 13.83
CA ASN A 5 0.01 1.83 13.90
C ASN A 5 0.98 1.00 13.03
N VAL A 6 0.65 0.87 11.75
CA VAL A 6 1.45 0.14 10.76
C VAL A 6 2.25 1.10 9.90
N ASP A 7 3.43 0.67 9.47
CA ASP A 7 4.19 1.36 8.43
C ASP A 7 3.56 1.07 7.07
N LEU A 8 3.39 2.12 6.27
CA LEU A 8 2.77 2.09 4.96
C LEU A 8 3.86 2.16 3.88
N SER A 9 3.67 1.39 2.83
CA SER A 9 4.50 1.45 1.64
C SER A 9 3.67 1.15 0.41
N TRP A 10 4.10 1.64 -0.74
CA TRP A 10 3.45 1.36 -2.03
C TRP A 10 1.96 1.72 -2.02
N VAL A 11 1.62 2.91 -1.49
CA VAL A 11 0.24 3.40 -1.47
C VAL A 11 -0.15 3.78 -2.90
N LYS A 12 -1.02 2.97 -3.52
CA LYS A 12 -1.50 3.12 -4.90
C LYS A 12 -3.02 3.21 -4.89
N LEU A 13 -3.51 4.40 -4.51
CA LEU A 13 -4.95 4.68 -4.36
C LEU A 13 -5.50 5.69 -5.38
N ASP A 14 -4.63 6.29 -6.21
CA ASP A 14 -5.03 7.17 -7.30
C ASP A 14 -5.76 6.40 -8.41
N PRO A 15 -7.04 6.71 -8.72
CA PRO A 15 -7.78 6.07 -9.80
C PRO A 15 -7.17 6.27 -11.19
N LYS A 16 -6.37 7.32 -11.40
CA LYS A 16 -5.70 7.58 -12.68
C LYS A 16 -4.47 6.68 -12.88
N ASN A 17 -3.84 6.28 -11.79
CA ASN A 17 -2.62 5.46 -11.77
C ASN A 17 -2.76 4.28 -10.79
N PRO A 18 -3.74 3.37 -11.01
CA PRO A 18 -3.94 2.24 -10.11
C PRO A 18 -2.79 1.24 -10.21
N ASP A 19 -2.68 0.37 -9.21
CA ASP A 19 -1.78 -0.78 -9.27
C ASP A 19 -2.34 -1.79 -10.29
N MET A 20 -1.59 -2.07 -11.34
CA MET A 20 -1.99 -3.01 -12.39
C MET A 20 -1.80 -4.48 -12.01
N GLY A 21 -1.27 -4.73 -10.81
CA GLY A 21 -0.96 -6.07 -10.33
C GLY A 21 0.08 -6.77 -11.19
N PHE A 22 0.23 -8.08 -10.96
CA PHE A 22 1.17 -8.91 -11.70
C PHE A 22 0.67 -9.26 -13.11
N ASP A 23 -0.64 -9.47 -13.26
CA ASP A 23 -1.25 -9.88 -14.52
C ASP A 23 -1.41 -8.72 -15.53
N LYS A 24 -1.20 -7.47 -15.08
CA LYS A 24 -1.38 -6.23 -15.84
C LYS A 24 -2.77 -6.06 -16.46
N LYS A 25 -3.76 -6.81 -15.97
CA LYS A 25 -5.13 -6.88 -16.51
C LYS A 25 -6.19 -6.63 -15.44
N SER A 26 -5.84 -6.83 -14.16
CA SER A 26 -6.73 -6.68 -13.02
C SER A 26 -6.30 -5.47 -12.18
N PRO A 27 -6.66 -4.23 -12.57
CA PRO A 27 -6.32 -3.06 -11.80
C PRO A 27 -6.90 -3.15 -10.38
N GLN A 28 -6.16 -2.62 -9.42
CA GLN A 28 -6.51 -2.63 -8.02
C GLN A 28 -6.00 -1.36 -7.34
N PHE A 29 -6.68 -0.95 -6.29
CA PHE A 29 -6.09 -0.08 -5.29
C PHE A 29 -5.33 -0.93 -4.30
N SER A 30 -4.13 -0.50 -3.90
CA SER A 30 -3.30 -1.29 -3.00
C SER A 30 -2.49 -0.44 -2.03
N CYS A 31 -2.10 -1.07 -0.93
CA CYS A 31 -1.06 -0.60 -0.04
C CYS A 31 -0.39 -1.81 0.63
N THR A 32 0.89 -1.69 0.95
CA THR A 32 1.58 -2.66 1.79
C THR A 32 1.65 -2.12 3.20
N VAL A 33 1.21 -2.93 4.16
CA VAL A 33 1.37 -2.64 5.59
C VAL A 33 2.56 -3.44 6.12
N LYS A 34 3.30 -2.85 7.06
CA LYS A 34 4.37 -3.52 7.78
C LYS A 34 4.19 -3.34 9.28
N THR A 35 4.63 -4.32 10.05
CA THR A 35 4.74 -4.26 11.50
C THR A 35 5.93 -5.08 11.98
N ALA A 36 6.66 -4.59 12.97
CA ALA A 36 7.63 -5.39 13.71
C ALA A 36 6.99 -6.17 14.87
N ASP A 37 5.73 -5.88 15.21
CA ASP A 37 5.03 -6.55 16.29
C ASP A 37 4.54 -7.95 15.86
N LYS A 38 5.16 -8.97 16.45
CA LYS A 38 4.83 -10.37 16.20
C LYS A 38 3.39 -10.71 16.59
N THR A 39 2.86 -10.12 17.67
CA THR A 39 1.50 -10.38 18.13
C THR A 39 0.47 -9.91 17.11
N SER A 40 0.62 -8.70 16.59
CA SER A 40 -0.19 -8.15 15.51
C SER A 40 -0.09 -9.01 14.25
N ALA A 41 1.11 -9.40 13.85
CA ALA A 41 1.33 -10.26 12.68
C ALA A 41 0.64 -11.63 12.82
N GLU A 42 0.68 -12.25 14.00
CA GLU A 42 -0.02 -13.50 14.28
C GLU A 42 -1.55 -13.33 14.25
N ALA A 43 -2.07 -12.22 14.79
CA ALA A 43 -3.49 -11.90 14.73
C ALA A 43 -3.95 -11.72 13.27
N TRP A 44 -3.16 -11.05 12.44
CA TRP A 44 -3.45 -10.86 11.02
C TRP A 44 -3.48 -12.20 10.28
N LYS A 45 -2.51 -13.08 10.52
CA LYS A 45 -2.47 -14.44 9.96
C LYS A 45 -3.70 -15.25 10.37
N LYS A 46 -4.07 -15.25 11.65
CA LYS A 46 -5.27 -15.94 12.16
C LYS A 46 -6.56 -15.41 11.53
N ALA A 47 -6.60 -14.11 11.20
CA ALA A 47 -7.73 -13.50 10.52
C ALA A 47 -7.77 -13.78 9.00
N GLY A 48 -6.77 -14.48 8.43
CA GLY A 48 -6.71 -14.85 7.02
C GLY A 48 -5.99 -13.83 6.12
N ILE A 49 -5.25 -12.88 6.70
CA ILE A 49 -4.38 -11.96 5.94
C ILE A 49 -3.10 -12.72 5.55
N ASN A 50 -2.69 -12.59 4.29
CA ASN A 50 -1.44 -13.18 3.80
C ASN A 50 -0.22 -12.36 4.26
N VAL A 51 0.30 -12.70 5.44
CA VAL A 51 1.45 -12.04 6.06
C VAL A 51 2.74 -12.77 5.69
N LYS A 52 3.71 -12.02 5.16
CA LYS A 52 5.05 -12.51 4.80
C LYS A 52 6.11 -11.88 5.70
N PRO A 53 6.99 -12.67 6.33
CA PRO A 53 8.17 -12.11 6.98
C PRO A 53 9.15 -11.58 5.93
N ALA A 54 9.84 -10.50 6.27
CA ALA A 54 10.98 -9.94 5.55
C ALA A 54 12.02 -9.49 6.57
N GLU A 55 13.27 -9.41 6.15
CA GLU A 55 14.35 -8.84 6.96
C GLU A 55 14.62 -7.42 6.46
N GLU A 56 14.49 -6.43 7.35
CA GLU A 56 14.80 -5.03 7.08
C GLU A 56 15.72 -4.52 8.19
N ASN A 57 16.89 -3.99 7.81
CA ASN A 57 17.89 -3.45 8.74
C ASN A 57 18.28 -4.43 9.87
N GLY A 58 18.42 -5.72 9.56
CA GLY A 58 18.78 -6.76 10.51
C GLY A 58 17.67 -7.14 11.51
N SER A 59 16.45 -6.64 11.30
CA SER A 59 15.27 -6.97 12.10
C SER A 59 14.19 -7.65 11.24
N VAL A 60 13.46 -8.60 11.82
CA VAL A 60 12.33 -9.23 11.15
C VAL A 60 11.14 -8.29 11.17
N VAL A 61 10.63 -7.96 9.99
CA VAL A 61 9.39 -7.22 9.79
C VAL A 61 8.36 -8.10 9.11
N TYR A 62 7.09 -7.93 9.47
CA TYR A 62 5.97 -8.67 8.90
C TYR A 62 5.20 -7.76 7.95
N THR A 63 5.07 -8.20 6.71
CA THR A 63 4.46 -7.40 5.63
C THR A 63 3.19 -8.06 5.12
N ALA A 64 2.20 -7.26 4.72
CA ALA A 64 1.02 -7.75 4.03
C ALA A 64 0.58 -6.75 2.95
N ALA A 65 0.38 -7.25 1.73
CA ALA A 65 -0.17 -6.46 0.63
C ALA A 65 -1.70 -6.51 0.69
N LEU A 66 -2.33 -5.37 0.91
CA LEU A 66 -3.78 -5.20 1.00
C LEU A 66 -4.30 -4.60 -0.30
N LYS A 67 -5.46 -5.07 -0.75
CA LYS A 67 -5.97 -4.79 -2.09
C LYS A 67 -7.46 -4.52 -2.09
N LYS A 68 -7.91 -3.60 -2.94
CA LYS A 68 -9.30 -3.43 -3.36
C LYS A 68 -9.34 -3.54 -4.87
N LYS A 69 -9.88 -4.66 -5.38
CA LYS A 69 -10.02 -4.88 -6.82
C LYS A 69 -10.87 -3.79 -7.45
N ILE A 70 -10.46 -3.33 -8.62
CA ILE A 70 -11.23 -2.41 -9.47
C ILE A 70 -11.95 -3.25 -10.50
N TYR A 71 -13.27 -3.17 -10.50
CA TYR A 71 -14.12 -3.87 -11.45
C TYR A 71 -14.55 -2.94 -12.57
N ALA A 72 -14.48 -3.44 -13.81
CA ALA A 72 -15.15 -2.83 -14.94
C ALA A 72 -16.64 -3.19 -14.91
N ASP A 73 -17.48 -2.27 -15.37
CA ASP A 73 -18.87 -2.57 -15.71
C ASP A 73 -18.98 -3.30 -17.06
N ALA A 74 -20.21 -3.53 -17.51
CA ALA A 74 -20.50 -4.19 -18.79
C ALA A 74 -19.95 -3.41 -20.00
N ASP A 75 -19.79 -2.10 -19.86
CA ASP A 75 -19.28 -1.20 -20.90
C ASP A 75 -17.75 -1.05 -20.84
N GLY A 76 -17.08 -1.78 -19.93
CA GLY A 76 -15.63 -1.76 -19.76
C GLY A 76 -15.12 -0.59 -18.91
N LYS A 77 -15.99 0.22 -18.32
CA LYS A 77 -15.63 1.37 -17.48
C LYS A 77 -15.42 0.97 -16.03
N TYR A 78 -14.33 1.46 -15.44
CA TYR A 78 -14.03 1.23 -14.03
C TYR A 78 -14.86 2.13 -13.11
N ASN A 79 -15.75 1.53 -12.31
CA ASN A 79 -16.65 2.26 -11.40
C ASN A 79 -16.33 2.03 -9.91
N THR A 80 -15.25 1.32 -9.59
CA THR A 80 -14.88 1.09 -8.19
C THR A 80 -14.22 2.33 -7.61
N ALA A 81 -14.86 2.95 -6.61
CA ALA A 81 -14.27 4.08 -5.90
C ALA A 81 -13.00 3.69 -5.12
N PRO A 82 -12.00 4.57 -5.00
CA PRO A 82 -10.83 4.34 -4.16
C PRO A 82 -11.22 4.18 -2.68
N PRO A 83 -10.39 3.51 -1.86
CA PRO A 83 -10.50 3.58 -0.40
C PRO A 83 -10.42 5.05 0.07
N PRO A 84 -11.32 5.53 0.94
CA PRO A 84 -11.14 6.83 1.57
C PRO A 84 -9.86 6.84 2.41
N VAL A 85 -9.19 7.99 2.39
CA VAL A 85 -8.01 8.26 3.20
C VAL A 85 -8.29 9.50 4.02
N VAL A 86 -7.97 9.43 5.31
CA VAL A 86 -8.13 10.55 6.24
C VAL A 86 -6.84 10.81 7.03
N ASP A 87 -6.70 12.02 7.56
CA ASP A 87 -5.61 12.37 8.45
C ASP A 87 -5.90 12.00 9.93
N LYS A 88 -4.99 12.40 10.83
CA LYS A 88 -5.13 12.22 12.29
C LYS A 88 -6.40 12.85 12.88
N SER A 89 -6.94 13.89 12.24
CA SER A 89 -8.16 14.61 12.63
C SER A 89 -9.40 14.13 11.85
N LEU A 90 -9.28 12.98 11.16
CA LEU A 90 -10.31 12.38 10.32
C LEU A 90 -10.75 13.29 9.15
N GLN A 91 -9.93 14.26 8.76
CA GLN A 91 -10.18 15.07 7.58
C GLN A 91 -9.75 14.33 6.32
N PRO A 92 -10.51 14.42 5.21
CA PRO A 92 -10.16 13.72 3.98
C PRO A 92 -8.80 14.16 3.40
N ILE A 93 -7.95 13.20 3.06
CA ILE A 93 -6.75 13.41 2.24
C ILE A 93 -7.13 13.13 0.78
N LEU A 94 -7.14 14.17 -0.05
CA LEU A 94 -7.56 14.07 -1.45
C LEU A 94 -6.42 13.65 -2.37
N ASP A 95 -5.22 14.16 -2.11
CA ASP A 95 -4.02 13.73 -2.83
C ASP A 95 -3.35 12.57 -2.09
N THR A 96 -3.73 11.35 -2.47
CA THR A 96 -3.16 10.12 -1.91
C THR A 96 -1.82 9.75 -2.53
N SER A 97 -1.40 10.42 -3.62
CA SER A 97 -0.15 10.15 -4.32
C SER A 97 1.07 10.73 -3.59
N SER A 98 0.85 11.72 -2.74
CA SER A 98 1.84 12.30 -1.83
C SER A 98 2.20 11.39 -0.65
N ILE A 99 1.50 10.27 -0.43
CA ILE A 99 1.77 9.38 0.71
C ILE A 99 2.99 8.51 0.39
N GLY A 100 4.14 8.89 0.93
CA GLY A 100 5.42 8.23 0.74
C GLY A 100 5.59 6.97 1.59
N ASN A 101 6.56 6.16 1.19
CA ASN A 101 6.98 4.98 1.93
C ASN A 101 7.53 5.39 3.31
N GLY A 102 7.12 4.67 4.35
CA GLY A 102 7.50 4.97 5.73
C GLY A 102 6.47 5.82 6.48
N SER A 103 5.45 6.35 5.79
CA SER A 103 4.28 6.93 6.47
C SER A 103 3.65 5.91 7.43
N LYS A 104 3.13 6.35 8.57
CA LYS A 104 2.44 5.48 9.53
C LYS A 104 0.95 5.76 9.56
N GLY A 105 0.18 4.73 9.86
CA GLY A 105 -1.26 4.87 9.94
C GLY A 105 -2.02 3.67 10.45
N ASN A 106 -3.33 3.78 10.40
CA ASN A 106 -4.26 2.70 10.66
C ASN A 106 -4.92 2.27 9.35
N VAL A 107 -5.05 0.96 9.13
CA VAL A 107 -5.66 0.42 7.90
C VAL A 107 -6.86 -0.44 8.23
N GLN A 108 -8.00 -0.11 7.62
CA GLN A 108 -9.22 -0.88 7.78
C GLN A 108 -9.34 -1.89 6.64
N VAL A 109 -9.65 -3.13 6.99
CA VAL A 109 -9.93 -4.21 6.03
C VAL A 109 -11.26 -4.91 6.36
N LYS A 110 -11.88 -5.49 5.34
CA LYS A 110 -12.98 -6.45 5.50
C LYS A 110 -12.61 -7.80 4.96
N PHE A 111 -13.22 -8.82 5.55
CA PHE A 111 -13.13 -10.19 5.08
C PHE A 111 -14.38 -10.50 4.26
N LYS A 112 -14.18 -11.14 3.11
CA LYS A 112 -15.27 -11.61 2.26
C LYS A 112 -15.04 -13.08 1.93
N PRO A 113 -16.00 -13.97 2.21
CA PRO A 113 -15.93 -15.32 1.69
C PRO A 113 -15.90 -15.25 0.16
N TYR A 114 -15.10 -16.10 -0.46
CA TYR A 114 -15.09 -16.27 -1.90
C TYR A 114 -15.17 -17.74 -2.24
N GLU A 115 -15.82 -18.02 -3.35
CA GLU A 115 -15.78 -19.30 -4.04
C GLU A 115 -15.34 -19.02 -5.46
N TYR A 116 -14.19 -19.56 -5.85
CA TYR A 116 -13.64 -19.37 -7.18
C TYR A 116 -13.04 -20.69 -7.66
N MET A 117 -13.56 -21.20 -8.79
CA MET A 117 -13.14 -22.48 -9.37
C MET A 117 -13.14 -23.64 -8.34
N GLY A 118 -14.19 -23.73 -7.52
CA GLY A 118 -14.32 -24.75 -6.48
C GLY A 118 -13.43 -24.54 -5.24
N LYS A 119 -12.55 -23.53 -5.23
CA LYS A 119 -11.79 -23.14 -4.03
C LYS A 119 -12.62 -22.16 -3.21
N LYS A 120 -12.88 -22.54 -1.96
CA LYS A 120 -13.52 -21.68 -0.96
C LYS A 120 -12.46 -21.11 -0.04
N GLY A 121 -12.61 -19.84 0.32
CA GLY A 121 -11.72 -19.20 1.27
C GLY A 121 -12.23 -17.85 1.73
N ILE A 122 -11.43 -17.18 2.55
CA ILE A 122 -11.69 -15.82 2.99
C ILE A 122 -10.70 -14.92 2.27
N SER A 123 -11.22 -13.93 1.55
CA SER A 123 -10.43 -12.87 0.93
C SER A 123 -10.40 -11.64 1.84
N THR A 124 -9.28 -10.92 1.82
CA THR A 124 -9.13 -9.64 2.52
C THR A 124 -9.27 -8.52 1.52
N GLN A 125 -10.15 -7.55 1.80
CA GLN A 125 -10.36 -6.35 0.98
C GLN A 125 -10.00 -5.10 1.77
N LEU A 126 -9.15 -4.26 1.20
CA LEU A 126 -8.81 -2.92 1.70
C LEU A 126 -10.06 -2.01 1.70
N LEU A 127 -10.31 -1.32 2.81
CA LEU A 127 -11.46 -0.44 2.98
C LEU A 127 -11.09 1.03 3.09
N ALA A 128 -10.19 1.39 4.01
CA ALA A 128 -9.86 2.77 4.31
C ALA A 128 -8.49 2.87 4.98
N LEU A 129 -7.87 4.05 4.91
CA LEU A 129 -6.63 4.37 5.59
C LEU A 129 -6.81 5.63 6.45
N GLN A 130 -6.19 5.66 7.62
CA GLN A 130 -5.96 6.86 8.41
C GLN A 130 -4.45 7.08 8.50
N ILE A 131 -3.96 8.24 8.07
CA ILE A 131 -2.55 8.60 8.15
C ILE A 131 -2.31 9.34 9.45
N THR A 132 -1.46 8.77 10.31
CA THR A 132 -1.09 9.35 11.62
C THR A 132 0.23 10.08 11.56
N ASP A 133 1.13 9.63 10.68
CA ASP A 133 2.43 10.26 10.40
C ASP A 133 2.67 10.21 8.89
N LEU A 134 2.74 11.39 8.26
CA LEU A 134 2.88 11.51 6.81
C LEU A 134 4.34 11.76 6.46
N VAL A 135 4.93 10.81 5.72
CA VAL A 135 6.17 11.04 4.99
C VAL A 135 5.78 11.41 3.57
N GLU A 136 5.96 12.67 3.20
CA GLU A 136 5.59 13.11 1.85
C GLU A 136 6.49 12.46 0.80
N TYR A 137 5.87 11.90 -0.24
CA TYR A 137 6.56 11.44 -1.43
C TYR A 137 7.05 12.65 -2.22
N GLN A 138 8.34 12.97 -2.09
CA GLN A 138 8.95 13.99 -2.92
C GLN A 138 9.29 13.39 -4.29
N SER A 139 8.44 13.66 -5.28
CA SER A 139 8.79 13.45 -6.68
C SER A 139 9.66 14.62 -7.11
N GLY A 140 10.96 14.50 -6.88
CA GLY A 140 11.93 15.51 -7.28
C GLY A 140 13.31 14.96 -7.07
N ASP A 141 14.02 14.70 -8.17
CA ASP A 141 15.47 14.61 -8.14
C ASP A 141 15.99 15.95 -7.62
N LYS A 142 16.27 16.04 -6.33
CA LYS A 142 17.38 16.87 -5.91
C LYS A 142 18.60 16.18 -6.50
N LEU A 143 19.04 16.68 -7.66
CA LEU A 143 20.29 16.25 -8.26
C LEU A 143 21.40 16.61 -7.26
N GLU A 144 21.80 15.64 -6.45
CA GLU A 144 22.94 15.75 -5.52
C GLU A 144 24.28 15.57 -6.25
N PHE A 145 24.24 15.35 -7.57
CA PHE A 145 25.44 15.27 -8.39
C PHE A 145 26.04 16.67 -8.58
N ALA A 146 27.27 16.86 -8.13
CA ALA A 146 28.11 17.95 -8.62
C ALA A 146 28.58 17.64 -10.05
N ALA A 147 28.71 18.66 -10.90
CA ALA A 147 29.33 18.50 -12.21
C ALA A 147 30.76 17.96 -12.04
N ILE A 148 31.07 16.82 -12.67
CA ILE A 148 32.44 16.34 -12.77
C ILE A 148 33.08 17.14 -13.91
N ASP A 149 33.91 18.12 -13.55
CA ASP A 149 34.73 18.81 -14.54
C ASP A 149 35.86 17.85 -14.98
N THR A 150 35.73 17.32 -16.19
CA THR A 150 36.65 16.33 -16.77
C THR A 150 37.95 16.94 -17.30
N ASP A 151 38.17 18.25 -17.16
CA ASP A 151 39.44 18.89 -17.52
C ASP A 151 40.45 18.86 -16.36
N LYS A 152 40.79 17.65 -15.90
CA LYS A 152 42.05 17.43 -15.18
C LYS A 152 43.06 16.83 -16.14
N ASP A 153 43.94 17.71 -16.61
CA ASP A 153 45.21 17.48 -17.25
C ASP A 153 45.71 16.03 -17.16
N VAL A 154 45.69 15.34 -18.30
CA VAL A 154 46.62 14.26 -18.55
C VAL A 154 47.99 14.93 -18.75
N ILE A 155 48.79 14.94 -17.68
CA ILE A 155 50.24 15.21 -17.72
C ILE A 155 50.92 14.14 -18.58
#